data_AF-A0A6G9XYF8-F1
#
_entry.id   AF-A0A6G9XYF8-F1
#
_cell.length_a   1.000
_cell.length_b   1.000
_cell.length_c   1.000
_cell.angle_alpha   90.00
_cell.angle_beta   90.00
_cell.angle_gamma   90.00
#
_symmetry.space_group_name_H-M   'P 1'
#
loop_
_entity.id
_entity.type
_entity.pdbx_description
1 polymer ?
#
loop_
_entity_poly.entity_id
_entity_poly.type
_entity_poly.pdbx_seq_one_letter_code
_entity_poly.pdbx_strand_id
1 'polypeptide(L)'
;MEELGSPVTRVRYPEARRAVINAVAALSDLEYQKRVWLERVYPHENFYDDLDTNVHILYDDYRILPDAESALGDVLVPGDEIERLRTLGRVLDPVIEELGDCPDSRYVAHKQWPVVTRAASAALSAMVLSGGL
;
A
#
# COMPACT_ATOMS: atom_id res chain seq x y z
N MET A 1 13.11 -22.64 -30.87
CA MET A 1 12.18 -22.75 -29.74
C MET A 1 11.98 -21.32 -29.28
N GLU A 2 10.79 -20.79 -29.56
CA GLU A 2 10.44 -19.39 -29.37
C GLU A 2 10.40 -19.10 -27.88
N GLU A 3 11.32 -18.27 -27.38
CA GLU A 3 11.24 -17.78 -26.01
C GLU A 3 10.00 -16.88 -25.93
N LEU A 4 8.93 -17.44 -25.38
CA LEU A 4 7.74 -16.72 -24.99
C LEU A 4 8.13 -15.74 -23.89
N GLY A 5 8.56 -14.55 -24.29
CA GLY A 5 8.70 -13.42 -23.40
C GLY A 5 7.34 -13.13 -22.78
N SER A 6 7.15 -13.58 -21.54
CA SER A 6 6.12 -12.98 -20.68
C SER A 6 6.37 -11.47 -20.68
N PRO A 7 5.36 -10.61 -20.92
CA PRO A 7 5.52 -9.19 -20.68
C PRO A 7 5.55 -9.03 -19.16
N VAL A 8 6.73 -9.23 -18.56
CA VAL A 8 7.00 -8.66 -17.24
C VAL A 8 6.86 -7.17 -17.46
N THR A 9 5.76 -6.58 -17.00
CA THR A 9 5.51 -5.15 -17.09
C THR A 9 6.58 -4.47 -16.23
N ARG A 10 7.70 -4.13 -16.88
CA ARG A 10 8.95 -3.81 -16.21
C ARG A 10 8.92 -2.36 -15.78
N VAL A 11 8.71 -2.13 -14.50
CA VAL A 11 8.91 -0.80 -13.90
C VAL A 11 10.40 -0.52 -13.72
N ARG A 12 10.78 0.76 -13.68
CA ARG A 12 12.17 1.19 -13.52
C ARG A 12 12.76 0.79 -12.17
N TYR A 13 11.94 0.84 -11.11
CA TYR A 13 12.35 0.60 -9.72
C TYR A 13 11.55 -0.55 -9.09
N PRO A 14 11.92 -1.82 -9.36
CA PRO A 14 11.19 -2.99 -8.87
C PRO A 14 11.21 -3.12 -7.34
N GLU A 15 12.28 -2.69 -6.68
CA GLU A 15 12.39 -2.70 -5.22
C GLU A 15 11.44 -1.69 -4.57
N ALA A 16 11.32 -0.49 -5.14
CA ALA A 16 10.32 0.50 -4.72
C ALA A 16 8.90 -0.04 -4.93
N ARG A 17 8.64 -0.70 -6.06
CA ARG A 17 7.36 -1.38 -6.30
C ARG A 17 7.06 -2.43 -5.24
N ARG A 18 8.04 -3.23 -4.83
CA ARG A 18 7.86 -4.20 -3.74
C ARG A 18 7.47 -3.51 -2.44
N ALA A 19 8.15 -2.43 -2.07
CA ALA A 19 7.87 -1.67 -0.86
C ALA A 19 6.44 -1.11 -0.88
N VAL A 20 6.00 -0.53 -2.00
CA VAL A 20 4.62 -0.04 -2.16
C VAL A 20 3.61 -1.17 -2.07
N ILE A 21 3.84 -2.30 -2.75
CA ILE A 21 2.95 -3.48 -2.66
C ILE A 21 2.84 -3.95 -1.20
N ASN A 22 3.95 -4.03 -0.47
CA ASN A 22 3.95 -4.44 0.93
C ASN A 22 3.18 -3.43 1.80
N ALA A 23 3.34 -2.13 1.57
CA ALA A 23 2.62 -1.12 2.33
C ALA A 23 1.10 -1.14 2.09
N VAL A 24 0.69 -1.30 0.83
CA VAL A 24 -0.73 -1.48 0.48
C VAL A 24 -1.25 -2.81 1.05
N ALA A 25 -0.43 -3.86 1.08
CA ALA A 25 -0.80 -5.15 1.68
C ALA A 25 -1.05 -5.02 3.18
N ALA A 26 -0.16 -4.35 3.91
CA ALA A 26 -0.31 -4.09 5.34
C ALA A 26 -1.61 -3.30 5.63
N LEU A 27 -1.92 -2.28 4.83
CA LEU A 27 -3.20 -1.53 4.93
C LEU A 27 -4.45 -2.35 4.58
N SER A 28 -4.30 -3.42 3.80
CA SER A 28 -5.42 -4.24 3.33
C SER A 28 -5.87 -5.36 4.29
N ASP A 29 -5.10 -5.63 5.35
CA ASP A 29 -5.32 -6.78 6.24
C ASP A 29 -5.51 -6.34 7.69
N LEU A 30 -6.77 -6.29 8.15
CA LEU A 30 -7.11 -5.90 9.53
C LEU A 30 -6.54 -6.86 10.58
N GLU A 31 -6.45 -8.15 10.28
CA GLU A 31 -5.92 -9.14 11.23
C GLU A 31 -4.40 -8.95 11.37
N TYR A 32 -3.72 -8.69 10.25
CA TYR A 32 -2.31 -8.31 10.27
C TYR A 32 -2.10 -7.03 11.08
N GLN A 33 -2.87 -5.97 10.84
CA GLN A 33 -2.76 -4.70 11.56
C GLN A 33 -2.95 -4.89 13.06
N LYS A 34 -3.99 -5.63 13.46
CA LYS A 34 -4.23 -5.93 14.87
C LYS A 34 -3.05 -6.67 15.48
N ARG A 35 -2.60 -7.76 14.85
CA ARG A 35 -1.52 -8.60 15.36
C ARG A 35 -0.18 -7.88 15.41
N VAL A 36 0.18 -7.15 14.37
CA VAL A 36 1.51 -6.56 14.19
C VAL A 36 1.58 -5.13 14.72
N TRP A 37 0.64 -4.26 14.34
CA TRP A 37 0.69 -2.84 14.72
C TRP A 37 0.21 -2.61 16.16
N LEU A 38 -0.80 -3.37 16.61
CA LEU A 38 -1.39 -3.17 17.94
C LEU A 38 -0.80 -4.12 18.99
N GLU A 39 -0.80 -5.43 18.70
CA GLU A 39 -0.37 -6.46 19.65
C GLU A 39 1.15 -6.71 19.61
N ARG A 40 1.85 -6.17 18.60
CA ARG A 40 3.31 -6.31 18.42
C ARG A 40 3.76 -7.78 18.36
N VAL A 41 2.90 -8.65 17.82
CA VAL A 41 3.18 -10.06 17.57
C VAL A 41 3.75 -10.21 16.17
N TYR A 42 5.07 -10.33 16.11
CA TYR A 42 5.81 -10.33 14.87
C TYR A 42 6.03 -11.73 14.28
N PRO A 43 6.14 -11.86 12.94
CA PRO A 43 6.37 -13.15 12.29
C PRO A 43 7.76 -13.74 12.55
N HIS A 44 8.76 -12.92 12.85
CA HIS A 44 10.13 -13.35 13.19
C HIS A 44 10.85 -12.27 14.00
N GLU A 45 12.02 -12.62 14.54
CA GLU A 45 12.89 -11.67 15.25
C GLU A 45 13.36 -10.53 14.33
N ASN A 46 13.58 -9.35 14.92
CA ASN A 46 13.98 -8.11 14.23
C ASN A 46 13.00 -7.62 13.14
N PHE A 47 11.75 -8.10 13.16
CA PHE A 47 10.68 -7.53 12.35
C PHE A 47 10.03 -6.36 13.08
N TYR A 48 9.74 -5.30 12.34
CA TYR A 48 8.95 -4.18 12.82
C TYR A 48 8.13 -3.63 11.67
N ASP A 49 6.88 -3.29 11.95
CA ASP A 49 5.98 -2.63 11.02
C ASP A 49 4.88 -1.92 11.81
N ASP A 50 4.43 -0.77 11.31
CA ASP A 50 3.39 0.07 11.88
C ASP A 50 2.72 0.93 10.81
N LEU A 51 1.66 1.66 11.18
CA LEU A 51 0.97 2.51 10.23
C LEU A 51 1.89 3.61 9.66
N ASP A 52 2.67 4.25 10.53
CA ASP A 52 3.53 5.38 10.18
C ASP A 52 4.53 5.03 9.07
N THR A 53 5.21 3.89 9.21
CA THR A 53 6.13 3.35 8.19
C THR A 53 5.42 3.17 6.84
N ASN A 54 4.21 2.59 6.86
CA ASN A 54 3.46 2.34 5.63
C ASN A 54 2.93 3.62 4.99
N VAL A 55 2.57 4.63 5.79
CA VAL A 55 2.19 5.96 5.31
C VAL A 55 3.39 6.67 4.70
N HIS A 56 4.56 6.67 5.35
CA HIS A 56 5.80 7.24 4.79
C HIS A 56 6.18 6.64 3.44
N ILE A 57 6.09 5.31 3.30
CA ILE A 57 6.33 4.63 2.02
C ILE A 57 5.42 5.17 0.92
N LEU A 58 4.13 5.36 1.23
CA LEU A 58 3.12 5.76 0.25
C LEU A 58 3.15 7.25 -0.09
N TYR A 59 3.42 8.12 0.88
CA TYR A 59 3.36 9.58 0.71
C TYR A 59 4.72 10.23 0.49
N ASP A 60 5.76 9.81 1.21
CA ASP A 60 7.04 10.54 1.25
C ASP A 60 8.10 9.88 0.39
N ASP A 61 8.35 8.58 0.58
CA ASP A 61 9.46 7.88 -0.06
C ASP A 61 9.23 7.71 -1.57
N TYR A 62 8.02 7.30 -1.94
CA TYR A 62 7.67 7.01 -3.33
C TYR A 62 6.56 7.89 -3.91
N ARG A 63 5.92 8.74 -3.09
CA ARG A 63 4.88 9.69 -3.50
C ARG A 63 3.77 9.06 -4.35
N ILE A 64 3.38 7.84 -4.00
CA ILE A 64 2.28 7.10 -4.64
C ILE A 64 0.95 7.76 -4.35
N LEU A 65 0.79 8.25 -3.13
CA LEU A 65 -0.31 9.13 -2.74
C LEU A 65 0.29 10.52 -2.46
N PRO A 66 -0.38 11.60 -2.88
CA PRO A 66 -1.69 11.65 -3.55
C PRO A 66 -1.65 11.49 -5.08
N ASP A 67 -0.46 11.46 -5.72
CA ASP A 67 -0.32 11.51 -7.18
C ASP A 67 0.30 10.24 -7.79
N ALA A 68 -0.51 9.17 -7.83
CA ALA A 68 -0.11 7.88 -8.39
C ALA A 68 0.35 7.97 -9.86
N GLU A 69 -0.19 8.90 -10.65
CA GLU A 69 0.16 9.02 -12.07
C GLU A 69 1.61 9.44 -12.29
N SER A 70 2.17 10.24 -11.37
CA SER A 70 3.58 10.63 -11.39
C SER A 70 4.56 9.44 -11.27
N ALA A 71 4.10 8.31 -10.70
CA ALA A 71 4.91 7.11 -10.49
C ALA A 71 4.78 6.08 -11.64
N LEU A 72 4.03 6.41 -12.71
CA LEU A 72 3.83 5.53 -13.85
C LEU A 72 5.14 5.24 -14.60
N GLY A 73 5.43 3.96 -14.82
CA GLY A 73 6.67 3.47 -15.44
C GLY A 73 7.85 3.37 -14.47
N ASP A 74 7.86 4.17 -13.40
CA ASP A 74 8.90 4.12 -12.37
C ASP A 74 8.59 3.05 -11.30
N VAL A 75 7.37 3.06 -10.75
CA VAL A 75 6.92 2.15 -9.68
C VAL A 75 5.60 1.45 -10.04
N LEU A 76 4.73 2.16 -10.76
CA LEU A 76 3.41 1.68 -11.17
C LEU A 76 3.36 1.34 -12.65
N VAL A 77 2.41 0.49 -13.03
CA VAL A 77 2.19 0.13 -14.44
C VAL A 77 0.89 0.73 -14.95
N PRO A 78 0.73 0.89 -16.29
CA PRO A 78 -0.51 1.41 -16.85
C PRO A 78 -1.70 0.51 -16.51
N GLY A 79 -2.88 1.11 -16.32
CA GLY A 79 -4.13 0.39 -16.09
C GLY A 79 -4.74 0.68 -14.72
N ASP A 80 -5.30 -0.35 -14.10
CA ASP A 80 -6.16 -0.25 -12.92
C ASP A 80 -5.44 0.22 -11.63
N GLU A 81 -4.10 0.12 -11.56
CA GLU A 81 -3.32 0.52 -10.38
C GLU A 81 -3.59 1.98 -9.99
N ILE A 82 -3.55 2.87 -10.99
CA ILE A 82 -3.65 4.31 -10.78
C ILE A 82 -5.01 4.69 -10.18
N GLU A 83 -6.10 4.21 -10.77
CA GLU A 83 -7.45 4.56 -10.30
C GLU A 83 -7.77 4.00 -8.92
N ARG A 84 -7.25 2.81 -8.60
CA ARG A 84 -7.47 2.19 -7.29
C ARG A 84 -6.61 2.81 -6.21
N LEU A 85 -5.38 3.19 -6.50
CA LEU A 85 -4.52 3.95 -5.59
C LEU A 85 -5.09 5.36 -5.34
N ARG A 86 -5.60 6.04 -6.37
CA ARG A 86 -6.35 7.30 -6.19
C ARG A 86 -7.54 7.12 -5.26
N THR A 87 -8.26 6.02 -5.40
CA THR A 87 -9.39 5.71 -4.51
C THR A 87 -8.94 5.45 -3.09
N LEU A 88 -7.82 4.77 -2.88
CA LEU A 88 -7.19 4.60 -1.56
C LEU A 88 -6.84 5.97 -0.94
N GLY A 89 -6.16 6.85 -1.68
CA GLY A 89 -5.84 8.20 -1.21
C GLY A 89 -7.08 8.97 -0.77
N ARG A 90 -8.13 9.02 -1.60
CA ARG A 90 -9.39 9.71 -1.28
C ARG A 90 -10.06 9.28 0.02
N VAL A 91 -9.86 8.03 0.46
CA VAL A 91 -10.45 7.53 1.72
C VAL A 91 -9.47 7.56 2.88
N LEU A 92 -8.16 7.56 2.61
CA LEU A 92 -7.12 7.60 3.63
C LEU A 92 -6.80 9.05 4.03
N ASP A 93 -6.69 9.97 3.07
CA ASP A 93 -6.34 11.38 3.30
C ASP A 93 -7.21 12.02 4.39
N PRO A 94 -8.56 11.92 4.37
CA PRO A 94 -9.38 12.56 5.40
C PRO A 94 -9.17 11.97 6.80
N VAL A 95 -8.81 10.68 6.90
CA VAL A 95 -8.53 10.03 8.19
C VAL A 95 -7.19 10.52 8.74
N ILE A 96 -6.17 10.66 7.89
CA ILE A 96 -4.87 11.23 8.25
C ILE A 96 -5.02 12.70 8.65
N GLU A 97 -5.78 13.49 7.88
CA GLU A 97 -6.06 14.90 8.19
C GLU A 97 -6.80 15.05 9.52
N GLU A 98 -7.74 14.17 9.85
CA GLU A 98 -8.49 14.19 11.10
C GLU A 98 -7.63 13.79 12.31
N LEU A 99 -6.88 12.69 12.20
CA LEU A 99 -6.18 12.08 13.34
C LEU A 99 -4.76 12.62 13.53
N GLY A 100 -4.07 13.01 12.46
CA GLY A 100 -2.68 13.46 12.49
C GLY A 100 -1.73 12.45 13.14
N ASP A 101 -0.78 12.96 13.93
CA ASP A 101 0.14 12.13 14.71
C ASP A 101 -0.58 11.49 15.91
N CYS A 102 -1.19 10.32 15.66
CA CYS A 102 -1.93 9.54 16.63
C CYS A 102 -1.46 8.08 16.59
N PRO A 103 -1.56 7.35 17.72
CA PRO A 103 -1.21 5.92 17.75
C PRO A 103 -2.06 5.10 16.77
N ASP A 104 -1.48 4.06 16.18
CA ASP A 104 -2.13 3.12 15.23
C ASP A 104 -3.51 2.63 15.72
N SER A 105 -3.65 2.41 17.03
CA SER A 105 -4.93 1.98 17.63
C SER A 105 -6.08 2.96 17.37
N ARG A 106 -5.82 4.26 17.25
CA ARG A 106 -6.83 5.29 16.93
C ARG A 106 -7.27 5.18 15.48
N TYR A 107 -6.33 4.94 14.58
CA TYR A 107 -6.60 4.71 13.17
C TYR A 107 -7.40 3.43 12.95
N VAL A 108 -6.94 2.31 13.52
CA VAL A 108 -7.63 1.01 13.39
C VAL A 108 -9.04 1.04 13.99
N ALA A 109 -9.25 1.79 15.06
CA ALA A 109 -10.57 1.98 15.67
C ALA A 109 -11.45 3.03 14.94
N HIS A 110 -10.91 3.74 13.94
CA HIS A 110 -11.65 4.80 13.25
C HIS A 110 -12.82 4.22 12.45
N LYS A 111 -13.98 4.89 12.51
CA LYS A 111 -15.22 4.42 11.86
C LYS A 111 -15.08 4.22 10.34
N GLN A 112 -14.19 4.99 9.70
CA GLN A 112 -13.94 4.88 8.26
C GLN A 112 -12.82 3.90 7.91
N TRP A 113 -12.08 3.38 8.90
CA TRP A 113 -10.96 2.47 8.67
C TRP A 113 -11.34 1.24 7.84
N PRO A 114 -12.49 0.58 8.04
CA PRO A 114 -12.90 -0.53 7.18
C PRO A 114 -13.07 -0.15 5.70
N VAL A 115 -13.34 1.12 5.38
CA VAL A 115 -13.38 1.62 4.00
C VAL A 115 -11.97 1.74 3.43
N VAL A 116 -11.02 2.26 4.21
CA VAL A 116 -9.59 2.33 3.87
C VAL A 116 -9.06 0.94 3.55
N THR A 117 -9.27 -0.03 4.45
CA THR A 117 -8.81 -1.42 4.25
C THR A 117 -9.36 -2.03 2.97
N ARG A 118 -10.65 -1.81 2.66
CA ARG A 118 -11.24 -2.32 1.40
C ARG A 118 -10.66 -1.65 0.16
N ALA A 119 -10.41 -0.34 0.22
CA ALA A 119 -9.76 0.38 -0.88
C ALA A 119 -8.32 -0.10 -1.09
N ALA A 120 -7.57 -0.34 -0.01
CA ALA A 120 -6.23 -0.90 -0.04
C ALA A 120 -6.23 -2.32 -0.64
N SER A 121 -7.18 -3.18 -0.25
CA SER A 121 -7.33 -4.52 -0.83
C SER A 121 -7.62 -4.48 -2.34
N ALA A 122 -8.46 -3.54 -2.78
CA ALA A 122 -8.72 -3.34 -4.21
C ALA A 122 -7.46 -2.87 -4.95
N ALA A 123 -6.71 -1.92 -4.39
CA ALA A 123 -5.44 -1.45 -4.96
C ALA A 123 -4.40 -2.57 -5.04
N LEU A 124 -4.22 -3.33 -3.95
CA LEU A 124 -3.33 -4.49 -3.89
C LEU A 124 -3.66 -5.49 -4.99
N SER A 125 -4.95 -5.81 -5.17
CA SER A 125 -5.40 -6.76 -6.19
C SER A 125 -4.96 -6.33 -7.59
N ALA A 126 -5.09 -5.05 -7.94
CA ALA A 126 -4.63 -4.56 -9.25
C ALA A 126 -3.10 -4.60 -9.38
N MET A 127 -2.37 -4.27 -8.32
CA MET A 127 -0.91 -4.31 -8.33
C MET A 127 -0.37 -5.75 -8.49
N VAL A 128 -1.04 -6.72 -7.87
CA VAL A 128 -0.67 -8.14 -7.96
C VAL A 128 -1.03 -8.71 -9.34
N LEU A 129 -2.22 -8.41 -9.87
CA LEU A 129 -2.65 -8.90 -11.18
C LEU A 129 -1.81 -8.35 -12.34
N SER A 130 -1.25 -7.16 -12.19
CA SER A 130 -0.46 -6.49 -13.24
C SER A 130 1.04 -6.84 -13.22
N GLY A 131 1.42 -7.86 -12.44
CA GLY A 131 2.81 -8.29 -12.26
C GLY A 131 3.31 -8.04 -10.83
N GLY A 132 2.53 -8.44 -9.83
CA GLY A 132 3.04 -8.63 -8.48
C GLY A 132 4.24 -9.57 -8.57
N LEU A 133 5.38 -9.08 -8.10
CA LEU A 133 6.73 -9.58 -8.41
C LEU A 133 6.88 -11.09 -8.54
#